data_AF-A0A7C2JZP3-F1
#
_entry.id   AF-A0A7C2JZP3-F1
#
_cell.length_a   1.000
_cell.length_b   1.000
_cell.length_c   1.000
_cell.angle_alpha   90.00
_cell.angle_beta   90.00
_cell.angle_gamma   90.00
#
_symmetry.space_group_name_H-M   'P 1'
#
loop_
_entity.id
_entity.type
_entity.pdbx_description
1 polymer ?
#
loop_
_entity_poly.entity_id
_entity_poly.type
_entity_poly.pdbx_seq_one_letter_code
_entity_poly.pdbx_strand_id
1 'polypeptide(L)'
;MQQLAEVWFTILAAMAFLIGGTNLFLHHAKKVAQLQAGWGFSAVTLTAFVGTVVVGLLKWGVPPAEKYPNVAWSGSYQEEGSVLWWLYEYVMNPVIATMFSLLAFYVASAAYRAFRAKNTEAILLLGTAFIVLLGRTYAGTLLTSWVPDAYGALTFPGMTDSVIMAVFTTAGQRAIMIGIALGIAAISLRIILGLDRSYLGVDE
;
A
#
# COMPACT_ATOMS: atom_id res chain seq x y z
N MET A 1 -21.62 -10.35 -12.53
CA MET A 1 -21.59 -9.61 -11.24
C MET A 1 -20.25 -8.92 -10.98
N GLN A 2 -19.09 -9.56 -11.17
CA GLN A 2 -17.78 -8.93 -10.95
C GLN A 2 -17.56 -7.64 -11.78
N GLN A 3 -17.84 -7.67 -13.09
CA GLN A 3 -17.67 -6.50 -13.97
C GLN A 3 -18.57 -5.31 -13.55
N LEU A 4 -19.80 -5.57 -13.12
CA LEU A 4 -20.70 -4.51 -12.67
C LEU A 4 -20.18 -3.85 -11.38
N ALA A 5 -19.69 -4.66 -10.43
CA ALA A 5 -19.10 -4.15 -9.19
C ALA A 5 -17.85 -3.30 -9.46
N GLU A 6 -17.01 -3.70 -10.41
CA GLU A 6 -15.81 -2.96 -10.81
C GLU A 6 -16.13 -1.60 -11.43
N VAL A 7 -17.18 -1.52 -12.27
CA VAL A 7 -17.65 -0.25 -12.84
C VAL A 7 -18.16 0.69 -11.74
N TRP A 8 -19.02 0.21 -10.85
CA TRP A 8 -19.51 1.02 -9.72
C TRP A 8 -18.37 1.47 -8.81
N PHE A 9 -17.42 0.57 -8.50
CA PHE A 9 -16.25 0.91 -7.71
C PHE A 9 -15.42 2.01 -8.37
N THR A 10 -15.18 1.91 -9.69
CA THR A 10 -14.40 2.92 -10.42
C THR A 10 -15.08 4.30 -10.40
N ILE A 11 -16.40 4.34 -10.58
CA ILE A 11 -17.18 5.60 -10.51
C ILE A 11 -17.10 6.19 -9.10
N LEU A 12 -17.32 5.38 -8.07
CA LEU A 12 -17.24 5.82 -6.68
C LEU A 12 -15.83 6.28 -6.30
N ALA A 13 -14.80 5.56 -6.74
CA ALA A 13 -13.41 5.93 -6.52
C ALA A 13 -13.08 7.26 -7.18
N ALA A 14 -13.51 7.49 -8.42
CA ALA A 14 -13.30 8.76 -9.11
C ALA A 14 -13.93 9.94 -8.35
N MET A 15 -15.18 9.79 -7.88
CA MET A 15 -15.85 10.81 -7.06
C MET A 15 -15.14 11.02 -5.72
N ALA A 16 -14.70 9.94 -5.07
CA ALA A 16 -13.98 10.01 -3.80
C ALA A 16 -12.62 10.71 -3.95
N PHE A 17 -11.88 10.47 -5.04
CA PHE A 17 -10.64 11.19 -5.33
C PHE A 17 -10.87 12.68 -5.54
N LEU A 18 -11.94 13.06 -6.25
CA LEU A 18 -12.30 14.47 -6.46
C LEU A 18 -12.62 15.17 -5.14
N ILE A 19 -13.49 14.58 -4.32
CA ILE A 19 -13.88 15.14 -3.01
C ILE A 19 -12.67 15.16 -2.07
N GLY A 20 -11.91 14.07 -2.01
CA GLY A 20 -10.71 13.96 -1.17
C GLY A 20 -9.64 14.99 -1.53
N GLY A 21 -9.35 15.15 -2.83
CA GLY A 21 -8.42 16.16 -3.33
C GLY A 21 -8.89 17.59 -3.04
N THR A 22 -10.19 17.86 -3.24
CA THR A 22 -10.78 19.17 -2.93
C THR A 22 -10.71 19.48 -1.44
N ASN A 23 -11.01 18.51 -0.57
CA ASN A 23 -10.95 18.69 0.88
C ASN A 23 -9.51 18.94 1.35
N LEU A 24 -8.53 18.18 0.82
CA LEU A 24 -7.11 18.41 1.09
C LEU A 24 -6.70 19.85 0.71
N PHE A 25 -7.06 20.27 -0.51
CA PHE A 25 -6.74 21.59 -1.02
C PHE A 25 -7.34 22.69 -0.13
N LEU A 26 -8.65 22.64 0.14
CA LEU A 26 -9.35 23.65 0.95
C LEU A 26 -8.82 23.70 2.39
N HIS A 27 -8.59 22.54 3.01
CA HIS A 27 -8.06 22.46 4.37
C HIS A 27 -6.70 23.15 4.48
N HIS A 28 -5.76 22.83 3.59
CA HIS A 28 -4.44 23.44 3.61
C HIS A 28 -4.45 24.90 3.12
N ALA A 29 -5.27 25.26 2.14
CA ALA A 29 -5.42 26.63 1.68
C ALA A 29 -5.95 27.56 2.77
N LYS A 30 -6.98 27.15 3.51
CA LYS A 30 -7.51 27.90 4.65
C LYS A 30 -6.44 28.08 5.73
N LYS A 31 -5.72 27.00 6.06
CA LYS A 31 -4.63 27.02 7.05
C LYS A 31 -3.50 27.99 6.69
N VAL A 32 -3.15 28.06 5.40
CA VAL A 32 -2.15 29.01 4.87
C VAL A 32 -2.68 30.44 4.89
N ALA A 33 -3.92 30.66 4.43
CA ALA A 33 -4.54 31.99 4.40
C ALA A 33 -4.70 32.61 5.80
N GLN A 34 -4.97 31.78 6.81
CA GLN A 34 -5.12 32.20 8.20
C GLN A 34 -3.81 32.19 9.01
N LEU A 35 -2.66 31.85 8.38
CA LEU A 35 -1.33 31.79 9.02
C LEU A 35 -1.30 30.97 10.33
N GLN A 36 -2.10 29.90 10.40
CA GLN A 36 -2.15 29.06 11.58
C GLN A 36 -0.81 28.32 11.82
N ALA A 37 -0.58 27.82 13.03
CA ALA A 37 0.62 27.08 13.36
C ALA A 37 0.89 25.92 12.37
N GLY A 38 2.09 25.89 11.80
CA GLY A 38 2.46 24.92 10.76
C GLY A 38 1.96 25.26 9.34
N TRP A 39 1.61 26.53 9.06
CA TRP A 39 1.24 26.98 7.71
C TRP A 39 2.33 26.70 6.68
N GLY A 40 3.61 26.79 7.05
CA GLY A 40 4.73 26.53 6.14
C GLY A 40 4.68 25.13 5.52
N PHE A 41 4.46 24.10 6.34
CA PHE A 41 4.28 22.73 5.84
C PHE A 41 3.04 22.59 4.96
N SER A 42 1.96 23.30 5.30
CA SER A 42 0.74 23.28 4.49
C SER A 42 0.94 23.95 3.12
N ALA A 43 1.75 25.01 3.04
CA ALA A 43 2.12 25.64 1.77
C ALA A 43 2.97 24.70 0.90
N VAL A 44 3.92 23.97 1.49
CA VAL A 44 4.70 22.95 0.79
C VAL A 44 3.79 21.84 0.26
N THR A 45 2.85 21.33 1.06
CA THR A 45 1.89 20.32 0.62
C THR A 45 1.02 20.85 -0.53
N LEU A 46 0.52 22.08 -0.44
CA LEU A 46 -0.34 22.67 -1.47
C LEU A 46 0.41 22.84 -2.79
N THR A 47 1.64 23.36 -2.74
CA THR A 47 2.48 23.52 -3.93
C THR A 47 2.86 22.18 -4.57
N ALA A 48 3.23 21.18 -3.75
CA ALA A 48 3.51 19.82 -4.25
C ALA A 48 2.25 19.17 -4.86
N PHE A 49 1.08 19.34 -4.25
CA PHE A 49 -0.19 18.83 -4.76
C PHE A 49 -0.54 19.46 -6.11
N VAL A 50 -0.56 20.79 -6.19
CA VAL A 50 -0.87 21.51 -7.44
C VAL A 50 0.17 21.19 -8.51
N GLY A 51 1.46 21.17 -8.15
CA GLY A 51 2.54 20.80 -9.06
C GLY A 51 2.36 19.41 -9.65
N THR A 52 2.04 18.41 -8.81
CA THR A 52 1.82 17.02 -9.27
C THR A 52 0.60 16.90 -10.17
N VAL A 53 -0.50 17.59 -9.83
CA VAL A 53 -1.72 17.61 -10.66
C VAL A 53 -1.45 18.26 -12.03
N VAL A 54 -0.77 19.40 -12.05
CA VAL A 54 -0.43 20.11 -13.30
C VAL A 54 0.50 19.26 -14.17
N VAL A 55 1.55 18.68 -13.58
CA VAL A 55 2.48 17.80 -14.29
C VAL A 55 1.74 16.58 -14.87
N GLY A 56 0.83 15.98 -14.10
CA GLY A 56 0.04 14.84 -14.57
C GLY A 56 -0.94 15.19 -15.67
N LEU A 57 -1.67 16.29 -15.56
CA LEU A 57 -2.63 16.73 -16.58
C LEU A 57 -1.96 17.15 -17.89
N LEU A 58 -0.80 17.82 -17.80
CA LEU A 58 -0.06 18.29 -18.97
C LEU A 58 0.87 17.25 -19.58
N LYS A 59 0.98 16.04 -18.99
CA LYS A 59 1.96 15.01 -19.39
C LYS A 59 3.38 15.57 -19.50
N TRP A 60 3.76 16.43 -18.57
CA TRP A 60 5.02 17.15 -18.68
C TRP A 60 6.21 16.18 -18.67
N GLY A 61 7.01 16.22 -19.74
CA GLY A 61 8.27 15.48 -19.84
C GLY A 61 8.08 14.04 -20.32
N VAL A 62 6.86 13.65 -20.69
CA VAL A 62 6.59 12.33 -21.25
C VAL A 62 7.27 12.20 -22.62
N PRO A 63 8.13 11.19 -22.85
CA PRO A 63 8.73 11.00 -24.16
C PRO A 63 7.65 10.69 -25.23
N PRO A 64 7.91 10.96 -26.52
CA PRO A 64 6.99 10.60 -27.59
C PRO A 64 6.78 9.08 -27.62
N ALA A 65 5.51 8.65 -27.75
CA ALA A 65 5.19 7.25 -27.87
C ALA A 65 5.82 6.64 -29.12
N GLU A 66 6.26 5.38 -29.06
CA GLU A 66 6.79 4.64 -30.21
C GLU A 66 5.82 4.65 -31.41
N LYS A 67 4.52 4.69 -31.14
CA LYS A 67 3.45 4.73 -32.16
C LYS A 67 3.24 6.09 -32.81
N TYR A 68 3.64 7.19 -32.15
CA TYR A 68 3.46 8.57 -32.62
C TYR A 68 4.72 9.42 -32.33
N PRO A 69 5.85 9.15 -33.01
CA PRO A 69 7.12 9.81 -32.72
C PRO A 69 7.11 11.33 -32.97
N ASN A 70 6.19 11.80 -33.81
CA ASN A 70 6.08 13.21 -34.21
C ASN A 70 5.18 14.04 -33.28
N VAL A 71 4.54 13.43 -32.28
CA VAL A 71 3.68 14.12 -31.32
C VAL A 71 4.39 14.15 -29.96
N ALA A 72 4.81 15.34 -29.54
CA ALA A 72 5.39 15.54 -28.22
C ALA A 72 4.41 15.14 -27.10
N TRP A 73 4.93 14.54 -26.03
CA TRP A 73 4.15 14.12 -24.84
C TRP A 73 3.01 13.12 -25.13
N SER A 74 3.16 12.31 -26.19
CA SER A 74 2.18 11.29 -26.58
C SER A 74 2.32 9.95 -25.82
N GLY A 75 3.45 9.72 -25.15
CA GLY A 75 3.75 8.51 -24.38
C GLY A 75 2.87 8.28 -23.15
N SER A 76 3.20 7.22 -22.42
CA SER A 76 2.61 6.90 -21.12
C SER A 76 3.17 7.81 -20.02
N TYR A 77 2.33 8.11 -19.02
CA TYR A 77 2.73 8.89 -17.84
C TYR A 77 3.87 8.24 -17.04
N GLN A 78 4.02 6.92 -17.15
CA GLN A 78 4.99 6.13 -16.40
C GLN A 78 6.28 5.83 -17.17
N GLU A 79 6.42 6.34 -18.40
CA GLU A 79 7.64 6.14 -19.16
C GLU A 79 8.85 6.80 -18.50
N GLU A 80 9.98 6.12 -18.59
CA GLU A 80 11.26 6.58 -18.05
C GLU A 80 11.63 7.92 -18.72
N GLY A 81 11.93 8.93 -17.89
CA GLY A 81 12.17 10.31 -18.33
C GLY A 81 10.98 11.27 -18.14
N SER A 82 9.78 10.77 -17.84
CA SER A 82 8.66 11.65 -17.47
C SER A 82 8.86 12.28 -16.08
N VAL A 83 8.30 13.48 -15.87
CA VAL A 83 8.38 14.15 -14.57
C VAL A 83 7.59 13.37 -13.50
N LEU A 84 6.50 12.70 -13.88
CA LEU A 84 5.75 11.82 -12.96
C LEU A 84 6.54 10.57 -12.58
N TRP A 85 7.26 9.97 -13.53
CA TRP A 85 8.14 8.84 -13.25
C TRP A 85 9.26 9.27 -12.29
N TRP A 86 9.86 10.44 -12.50
CA TRP A 86 10.87 10.98 -11.60
C TRP A 86 10.33 11.21 -10.17
N LEU A 87 9.14 11.81 -10.05
CA LEU A 87 8.48 11.98 -8.75
C LEU A 87 8.20 10.64 -8.08
N TYR A 88 7.78 9.64 -8.84
CA TYR A 88 7.55 8.30 -8.31
C TYR A 88 8.86 7.67 -7.81
N GLU A 89 9.90 7.63 -8.65
CA GLU A 89 11.15 6.94 -8.35
C GLU A 89 11.95 7.61 -7.23
N TYR A 90 11.99 8.94 -7.20
CA TYR A 90 12.86 9.68 -6.28
C TYR A 90 12.12 10.30 -5.08
N VAL A 91 10.79 10.33 -5.07
CA VAL A 91 10.01 10.83 -3.93
C VAL A 91 9.15 9.72 -3.34
N MET A 92 8.31 9.07 -4.15
CA MET A 92 7.37 8.06 -3.64
C MET A 92 8.08 6.79 -3.17
N ASN A 93 8.97 6.21 -3.99
CA ASN A 93 9.66 4.97 -3.67
C ASN A 93 10.49 5.07 -2.38
N PRO A 94 11.31 6.13 -2.15
CA PRO A 94 12.02 6.28 -0.89
C PRO A 94 11.10 6.43 0.30
N VAL A 95 10.03 7.24 0.20
CA VAL A 95 9.06 7.40 1.30
C VAL A 95 8.42 6.06 1.67
N ILE A 96 7.97 5.30 0.68
CA ILE A 96 7.42 3.95 0.88
C ILE A 96 8.48 3.02 1.52
N ALA A 97 9.72 3.06 1.05
CA ALA A 97 10.81 2.28 1.61
C ALA A 97 11.10 2.63 3.08
N THR A 98 11.03 3.92 3.46
CA THR A 98 11.19 4.33 4.86
C THR A 98 10.06 3.79 5.74
N MET A 99 8.81 3.84 5.25
CA MET A 99 7.66 3.27 5.98
C MET A 99 7.82 1.76 6.18
N PHE A 100 8.21 1.02 5.13
CA PHE A 100 8.45 -0.42 5.24
C PHE A 100 9.66 -0.75 6.12
N SER A 101 10.73 0.04 6.08
CA SER A 101 11.89 -0.13 6.95
C SER A 101 11.53 0.07 8.42
N LEU A 102 10.75 1.10 8.73
CA LEU A 102 10.27 1.34 10.10
C LEU A 102 9.35 0.21 10.57
N LEU A 103 8.41 -0.22 9.72
CA LEU A 103 7.53 -1.34 10.02
C LEU A 103 8.35 -2.61 10.30
N ALA A 104 9.32 -2.94 9.45
CA ALA A 104 10.19 -4.10 9.64
C ALA A 104 10.97 -4.01 10.97
N PHE A 105 11.53 -2.83 11.29
CA PHE A 105 12.23 -2.59 12.55
C PHE A 105 11.30 -2.79 13.77
N TYR A 106 10.11 -2.21 13.77
CA TYR A 106 9.16 -2.33 14.88
C TYR A 106 8.63 -3.76 15.05
N VAL A 107 8.32 -4.44 13.94
CA VAL A 107 7.90 -5.85 13.95
C VAL A 107 9.02 -6.73 14.51
N ALA A 108 10.26 -6.56 14.05
CA ALA A 108 11.40 -7.31 14.56
C ALA A 108 11.63 -7.06 16.06
N SER A 109 11.55 -5.80 16.51
CA SER A 109 11.69 -5.43 17.93
C SER A 109 10.60 -6.05 18.82
N ALA A 110 9.34 -5.98 18.37
CA ALA A 110 8.22 -6.60 19.08
C ALA A 110 8.33 -8.13 19.10
N ALA A 111 8.70 -8.74 17.98
CA ALA A 111 8.88 -10.17 17.84
C ALA A 111 10.03 -10.68 18.71
N TYR A 112 11.18 -9.99 18.76
CA TYR A 112 12.28 -10.33 19.65
C TYR A 112 11.85 -10.32 21.12
N ARG A 113 11.10 -9.30 21.53
CA ARG A 113 10.54 -9.24 22.89
C ARG A 113 9.54 -10.36 23.17
N ALA A 114 8.72 -10.74 22.18
CA ALA A 114 7.74 -11.83 22.30
C ALA A 114 8.39 -13.23 22.32
N PHE A 115 9.42 -13.47 21.50
CA PHE A 115 10.15 -14.74 21.45
C PHE A 115 11.08 -14.97 22.64
N ARG A 116 11.43 -13.91 23.40
CA ARG A 116 12.11 -14.05 24.69
C ARG A 116 11.21 -14.72 25.75
N ALA A 117 9.88 -14.72 25.57
CA ALA A 117 9.00 -15.51 26.42
C ALA A 117 9.13 -16.99 26.04
N LYS A 118 9.42 -17.85 27.03
CA LYS A 118 9.65 -19.29 26.85
C LYS A 118 8.34 -20.07 26.70
N ASN A 119 7.43 -19.61 25.84
CA ASN A 119 6.14 -20.24 25.59
C ASN A 119 6.19 -21.17 24.36
N THR A 120 5.29 -22.14 24.31
CA THR A 120 5.16 -23.10 23.20
C THR A 120 4.77 -22.41 21.89
N GLU A 121 3.97 -21.35 21.97
CA GLU A 121 3.53 -20.54 20.83
C GLU A 121 4.69 -19.83 20.12
N ALA A 122 5.63 -19.23 20.86
CA ALA A 122 6.83 -18.60 20.29
C ALA A 122 7.71 -19.61 19.57
N ILE A 123 7.84 -20.83 20.11
CA ILE A 123 8.63 -21.89 19.48
C ILE A 123 7.99 -22.32 18.15
N LEU A 124 6.66 -22.50 18.12
CA LEU A 124 5.94 -22.83 16.89
C LEU A 124 6.08 -21.71 15.84
N LEU A 125 5.95 -20.46 16.26
CA LEU A 125 6.08 -19.32 15.36
C LEU A 125 7.52 -19.20 14.83
N LEU A 126 8.53 -19.34 15.70
CA LEU A 126 9.94 -19.28 15.31
C LEU A 126 10.30 -20.42 14.35
N GLY A 127 9.85 -21.64 14.63
CA GLY A 127 10.05 -22.79 13.75
C GLY A 127 9.41 -22.59 12.38
N THR A 128 8.18 -22.07 12.35
CA THR A 128 7.49 -21.75 11.10
C THR A 128 8.22 -20.64 10.33
N ALA A 129 8.65 -19.58 11.00
CA ALA A 129 9.39 -18.48 10.38
C ALA A 129 10.74 -18.95 9.81
N PHE A 130 11.44 -19.84 10.50
CA PHE A 130 12.69 -20.42 10.02
C PHE A 130 12.49 -21.23 8.72
N ILE A 131 11.44 -22.05 8.66
CA ILE A 131 11.08 -22.80 7.44
C ILE A 131 10.78 -21.84 6.28
N VAL A 132 9.98 -20.79 6.52
CA VAL A 132 9.65 -19.78 5.50
C VAL A 132 10.90 -19.06 4.99
N LEU A 133 11.81 -18.67 5.89
CA LEU A 133 13.03 -17.97 5.51
C LEU A 133 13.93 -18.86 4.64
N LEU A 134 14.07 -20.15 4.98
CA LEU A 134 14.78 -21.10 4.14
C LEU A 134 14.08 -21.31 2.80
N GLY A 135 12.76 -21.44 2.77
CA GLY A 135 12.02 -21.63 1.52
C GLY A 135 12.05 -20.42 0.57
N ARG A 136 12.25 -19.20 1.10
CA ARG A 136 12.37 -17.96 0.32
C ARG A 136 13.82 -17.57 -0.04
N THR A 137 14.81 -18.26 0.49
CA THR A 137 16.23 -18.00 0.21
C THR A 137 16.83 -19.09 -0.65
N TYR A 138 17.87 -18.75 -1.41
CA TYR A 138 18.60 -19.72 -2.25
C TYR A 138 19.26 -20.84 -1.42
N ALA A 139 19.42 -20.66 -0.10
CA ALA A 139 19.90 -21.70 0.80
C ALA A 139 18.93 -22.90 0.89
N GLY A 140 17.61 -22.65 0.88
CA GLY A 140 16.62 -23.73 0.97
C GLY A 140 16.63 -24.64 -0.26
N THR A 141 16.78 -24.08 -1.45
CA THR A 141 16.86 -24.87 -2.69
C THR A 141 18.12 -25.74 -2.73
N LEU A 142 19.27 -25.20 -2.32
CA LEU A 142 20.53 -25.97 -2.25
C LEU A 142 20.49 -27.10 -1.23
N LEU A 143 19.89 -26.88 -0.05
CA LEU A 143 19.86 -27.88 1.01
C LEU A 143 18.90 -29.04 0.73
N THR A 144 17.89 -28.83 -0.12
CA THR A 144 16.93 -29.89 -0.52
C THR A 144 17.05 -30.30 -1.98
N SER A 145 18.15 -29.93 -2.65
CA SER A 145 18.37 -30.27 -4.06
C SER A 145 18.52 -31.78 -4.31
N TRP A 146 18.79 -32.57 -3.27
CA TRP A 146 18.84 -34.02 -3.33
C TRP A 146 17.46 -34.70 -3.30
N VAL A 147 16.40 -33.93 -3.03
CA VAL A 147 15.04 -34.49 -2.93
C VAL A 147 14.48 -34.62 -4.35
N PRO A 148 14.01 -35.80 -4.76
CA PRO A 148 13.41 -35.99 -6.08
C PRO A 148 12.19 -35.08 -6.31
N ASP A 149 12.03 -34.55 -7.53
CA ASP A 149 10.97 -33.61 -7.90
C ASP A 149 9.55 -34.12 -7.58
N ALA A 150 9.35 -35.44 -7.57
CA ALA A 150 8.09 -36.08 -7.19
C ALA A 150 7.64 -35.78 -5.75
N TYR A 151 8.58 -35.45 -4.86
CA TYR A 151 8.34 -35.05 -3.48
C TYR A 151 8.67 -33.57 -3.25
N GLY A 152 8.57 -32.74 -4.29
CA GLY A 152 8.87 -31.31 -4.24
C GLY A 152 8.14 -30.57 -3.11
N ALA A 153 6.96 -31.04 -2.70
CA ALA A 153 6.20 -30.49 -1.57
C ALA A 153 6.87 -30.65 -0.19
N LEU A 154 7.80 -31.60 -0.02
CA LEU A 154 8.57 -31.81 1.21
C LEU A 154 9.88 -31.00 1.25
N THR A 155 10.24 -30.32 0.16
CA THR A 155 11.38 -29.39 0.15
C THR A 155 11.06 -28.14 0.96
N PHE A 156 12.06 -27.42 1.49
CA PHE A 156 11.81 -26.17 2.23
C PHE A 156 11.04 -25.13 1.39
N PRO A 157 11.36 -24.92 0.09
CA PRO A 157 10.56 -24.07 -0.79
C PRO A 157 9.13 -24.61 -0.98
N GLY A 158 8.99 -25.91 -1.24
CA GLY A 158 7.70 -26.56 -1.45
C GLY A 158 6.77 -26.49 -0.24
N MET A 159 7.27 -26.73 0.97
CA MET A 159 6.49 -26.60 2.21
C MET A 159 6.07 -25.15 2.47
N THR A 160 6.99 -24.20 2.20
CA THR A 160 6.69 -22.77 2.34
C THR A 160 5.55 -22.36 1.42
N ASP A 161 5.63 -22.69 0.13
CA ASP A 161 4.63 -22.26 -0.84
C ASP A 161 3.31 -23.02 -0.71
N SER A 162 3.36 -24.36 -0.60
CA SER A 162 2.15 -25.20 -0.65
C SER A 162 1.38 -25.27 0.67
N VAL A 163 2.06 -25.21 1.82
CA VAL A 163 1.40 -25.34 3.13
C VAL A 163 1.27 -23.98 3.79
N ILE A 164 2.38 -23.27 3.99
CA ILE A 164 2.36 -22.05 4.80
C ILE A 164 1.66 -20.92 4.02
N MET A 165 2.08 -20.66 2.78
CA MET A 165 1.57 -19.53 2.01
C MET A 165 0.18 -19.82 1.44
N ALA A 166 -0.01 -20.96 0.77
CA ALA A 166 -1.28 -21.28 0.11
C ALA A 166 -2.43 -21.59 1.08
N VAL A 167 -2.15 -22.16 2.26
CA VAL A 167 -3.21 -22.48 3.24
C VAL A 167 -3.28 -21.43 4.34
N PHE A 168 -2.26 -21.31 5.19
CA PHE A 168 -2.33 -20.47 6.39
C PHE A 168 -2.29 -18.97 6.08
N THR A 169 -1.32 -18.51 5.29
CA THR A 169 -1.20 -17.09 4.93
C THR A 169 -2.41 -16.63 4.13
N THR A 170 -2.83 -17.42 3.15
CA THR A 170 -4.02 -17.10 2.33
C THR A 170 -5.30 -17.08 3.17
N ALA A 171 -5.49 -18.04 4.09
CA ALA A 171 -6.63 -18.02 5.01
C ALA A 171 -6.62 -16.78 5.92
N GLY A 172 -5.45 -16.43 6.47
CA GLY A 172 -5.27 -15.24 7.30
C GLY A 172 -5.56 -13.93 6.55
N GLN A 173 -5.01 -13.78 5.34
CA GLN A 173 -5.27 -12.62 4.48
C GLN A 173 -6.75 -12.49 4.14
N ARG A 174 -7.43 -13.60 3.82
CA ARG A 174 -8.88 -13.60 3.58
C ARG A 174 -9.68 -13.20 4.83
N ALA A 175 -9.32 -13.72 6.00
CA ALA A 175 -9.97 -13.35 7.25
C ALA A 175 -9.80 -11.85 7.56
N ILE A 176 -8.60 -11.30 7.36
CA ILE A 176 -8.32 -9.86 7.51
C ILE A 176 -9.16 -9.06 6.52
N MET A 177 -9.19 -9.43 5.24
CA MET A 177 -9.97 -8.73 4.22
C MET A 177 -11.46 -8.72 4.53
N ILE A 178 -12.01 -9.86 4.97
CA ILE A 178 -13.41 -9.96 5.40
C ILE A 178 -13.66 -9.07 6.63
N GLY A 179 -12.76 -9.10 7.61
CA GLY A 179 -12.86 -8.27 8.81
C GLY A 179 -12.83 -6.77 8.51
N ILE A 180 -11.91 -6.33 7.64
CA ILE A 180 -11.83 -4.94 7.18
C ILE A 180 -13.10 -4.55 6.43
N ALA A 181 -13.56 -5.38 5.49
CA ALA A 181 -14.76 -5.10 4.71
C ALA A 181 -16.01 -4.96 5.61
N LEU A 182 -16.19 -5.87 6.57
CA LEU A 182 -17.30 -5.81 7.52
C LEU A 182 -17.17 -4.60 8.46
N GLY A 183 -15.95 -4.28 8.91
CA GLY A 183 -15.68 -3.09 9.72
C GLY A 183 -16.03 -1.80 8.99
N ILE A 184 -15.64 -1.66 7.73
CA ILE A 184 -16.01 -0.51 6.88
C ILE A 184 -17.52 -0.44 6.71
N ALA A 185 -18.19 -1.55 6.38
CA ALA A 185 -19.64 -1.59 6.22
C ALA A 185 -20.38 -1.16 7.50
N ALA A 186 -19.93 -1.62 8.67
CA ALA A 186 -20.50 -1.24 9.96
C ALA A 186 -20.32 0.25 10.27
N ILE A 187 -19.13 0.81 10.00
CA ILE A 187 -18.86 2.25 10.17
C ILE A 187 -19.73 3.07 9.20
N SER A 188 -19.81 2.67 7.93
CA SER A 188 -20.67 3.34 6.95
C SER A 188 -22.14 3.34 7.38
N LEU A 189 -22.64 2.23 7.94
CA LEU A 189 -24.01 2.15 8.43
C LEU A 189 -24.25 3.09 9.64
N ARG A 190 -23.31 3.14 10.59
CA ARG A 190 -23.39 4.07 11.74
C ARG A 190 -23.44 5.53 11.31
N ILE A 191 -22.67 5.88 10.28
CA ILE A 191 -22.67 7.23 9.70
C ILE A 191 -24.02 7.54 9.03
N ILE A 192 -24.54 6.63 8.20
CA ILE A 192 -25.82 6.82 7.49
C ILE A 192 -27.00 6.93 8.46
N LEU A 193 -27.00 6.12 9.52
CA LEU A 193 -28.03 6.15 10.56
C LEU A 193 -27.87 7.33 11.54
N GLY A 194 -26.84 8.16 11.39
CA GLY A 194 -26.60 9.32 12.26
C GLY A 194 -26.24 8.96 13.71
N LEU A 195 -25.87 7.70 13.96
CA LEU A 195 -25.43 7.22 15.28
C LEU A 195 -24.03 7.76 15.61
N ASP A 196 -23.17 7.85 14.59
CA ASP A 196 -21.92 8.59 14.67
C ASP A 196 -22.15 10.01 14.18
N ARG A 197 -22.34 10.93 15.13
CA ARG A 197 -22.28 12.36 14.85
C ARG A 197 -20.86 12.67 14.42
N SER A 198 -20.65 12.82 13.11
CA SER A 198 -19.44 13.40 12.58
C SER A 198 -19.26 14.76 13.26
N TYR A 199 -18.16 14.96 14.01
CA TYR A 199 -17.78 16.24 14.63
C TYR A 199 -17.42 17.31 13.57
N LEU A 200 -17.99 17.23 12.36
CA LEU A 200 -17.96 18.27 11.35
C LEU A 200 -18.97 19.35 11.78
N GLY A 201 -18.58 20.20 12.74
CA GLY A 201 -19.33 21.41 13.07
C GLY A 201 -19.34 21.88 14.53
N VAL A 202 -18.48 21.38 15.42
CA VAL A 202 -18.30 21.98 16.77
C VAL A 202 -16.83 22.35 16.93
N ASP A 203 -16.46 23.46 16.30
CA ASP A 203 -15.45 24.43 16.71
C ASP A 203 -15.10 25.29 15.49
N GLU A 204 -16.03 26.19 15.16
CA GLU A 204 -15.79 27.55 14.64
C GLU A 204 -17.07 28.37 14.77
#